data_AF-A0A2I0VQU3-F1
#
_entry.id   AF-A0A2I0VQU3-F1
#
_cell.length_a   1.000
_cell.length_b   1.000
_cell.length_c   1.000
_cell.angle_alpha   90.00
_cell.angle_beta   90.00
_cell.angle_gamma   90.00
#
_symmetry.space_group_name_H-M   'P 1'
#
loop_
_entity.id
_entity.type
_entity.pdbx_description
1 polymer ?
#
loop_
_entity_poly.entity_id
_entity_poly.type
_entity_poly.pdbx_seq_one_letter_code
_entity_poly.pdbx_strand_id
1 'polypeptide(L)'
;MATRHLLPLPPFFRSLARNRPLTRLFFSNSTMASPPSKKVLVPIANGTEPLEAVVTIDVLRRAGAEVTVASVEKNLRVDASLGIKLVADALVVDCEDSSFDLISLPGGMPGAERLRDCGVLESIVKRHAEKGGLYAAICAAPAVALGSWGLLKGLKATCYPSVMDKMPSDVTKVESRVVVDGRAVTSRGPGTAIEFALSLVEQLYGKDKADEVAGPMVMRPHHIEEYTVTELNSVGWKYDSTPQILVPIANGSEEMEAVIIIDMLRRANANVVVASVEEKLQIIASRKVKIVADVLLDDAAQMQYDLIILPGGLPGAQAFSNSEKLVNLIKKQAESNKPYGAICASPAIVLEHHGLLKGKKATAFPALCNKLADPSESENRVLVDGNLITSRGPGTSMEFALGIVEKLYGREKAKELAKANVFA
;
A
#
# COMPACT_ATOMS: atom_id res chain seq x y z
N MET A 1 53.24 -8.70 -48.19
CA MET A 1 53.71 -7.33 -47.98
C MET A 1 53.58 -7.00 -46.50
N ALA A 2 54.66 -6.49 -45.91
CA ALA A 2 54.85 -6.03 -44.53
C ALA A 2 54.70 -7.05 -43.37
N THR A 3 55.82 -7.72 -43.08
CA THR A 3 56.18 -8.31 -41.78
C THR A 3 56.76 -7.23 -40.85
N ARG A 4 56.46 -7.28 -39.52
CA ARG A 4 57.48 -7.06 -38.47
C ARG A 4 57.00 -7.46 -37.07
N HIS A 5 57.97 -7.92 -36.31
CA HIS A 5 57.92 -8.70 -35.07
C HIS A 5 57.68 -7.89 -33.77
N LEU A 6 57.10 -8.63 -32.82
CA LEU A 6 57.14 -8.60 -31.34
C LEU A 6 58.34 -7.88 -30.68
N LEU A 7 58.09 -7.28 -29.49
CA LEU A 7 58.90 -7.46 -28.26
C LEU A 7 58.05 -7.25 -26.97
N PRO A 8 58.37 -7.92 -25.84
CA PRO A 8 57.53 -8.02 -24.63
C PRO A 8 58.00 -7.13 -23.45
N LEU A 9 57.13 -6.97 -22.44
CA LEU A 9 57.39 -6.26 -21.17
C LEU A 9 58.13 -7.15 -20.12
N PRO A 10 59.04 -6.58 -19.30
CA PRO A 10 59.50 -7.18 -18.04
C PRO A 10 59.21 -6.32 -16.77
N PRO A 11 59.43 -6.86 -15.55
CA PRO A 11 58.54 -6.67 -14.39
C PRO A 11 59.09 -5.87 -13.18
N PHE A 12 58.17 -5.62 -12.23
CA PHE A 12 58.29 -5.24 -10.80
C PHE A 12 59.67 -5.19 -10.13
N PHE A 13 59.91 -4.18 -9.27
CA PHE A 13 60.43 -4.37 -7.88
C PHE A 13 60.19 -3.16 -6.93
N ARG A 14 59.53 -3.47 -5.80
CA ARG A 14 59.57 -3.00 -4.38
C ARG A 14 59.87 -1.55 -3.94
N SER A 15 58.95 -1.11 -3.05
CA SER A 15 59.14 -0.58 -1.67
C SER A 15 59.63 0.87 -1.44
N LEU A 16 58.82 1.64 -0.70
CA LEU A 16 59.24 2.29 0.56
C LEU A 16 58.04 2.84 1.35
N ALA A 17 57.85 2.28 2.54
CA ALA A 17 56.96 2.78 3.59
C ALA A 17 57.53 4.06 4.21
N ARG A 18 56.67 5.04 4.52
CA ARG A 18 56.98 6.13 5.46
C ARG A 18 55.81 6.38 6.41
N ASN A 19 56.12 6.17 7.69
CA ASN A 19 55.34 6.45 8.88
C ASN A 19 54.83 7.91 8.93
N ARG A 20 53.56 8.09 9.31
CA ARG A 20 53.05 9.32 9.95
C ARG A 20 52.41 8.96 11.29
N PRO A 21 52.60 9.76 12.35
CA PRO A 21 52.13 9.43 13.69
C PRO A 21 50.62 9.61 13.83
N LEU A 22 49.99 8.67 14.55
CA LEU A 22 48.59 8.68 14.95
C LEU A 22 48.31 9.81 15.93
N THR A 23 47.58 10.83 15.50
CA THR A 23 46.88 11.75 16.41
C THR A 23 45.63 11.04 16.91
N ARG A 24 45.55 10.78 18.23
CA ARG A 24 44.32 10.30 18.89
C ARG A 24 43.24 11.38 18.76
N LEU A 25 42.31 11.23 17.82
CA LEU A 25 41.02 11.89 17.92
C LEU A 25 40.22 11.19 19.02
N PHE A 26 39.99 11.89 20.11
CA PHE A 26 38.95 11.53 21.07
C PHE A 26 37.60 11.71 20.38
N PHE A 27 37.01 10.61 19.90
CA PHE A 27 35.59 10.59 19.58
C PHE A 27 34.83 10.61 20.90
N SER A 28 34.29 11.77 21.26
CA SER A 28 33.23 11.84 22.26
C SER A 28 32.04 11.06 21.70
N ASN A 29 31.69 9.94 22.34
CA ASN A 29 30.40 9.29 22.13
C ASN A 29 29.30 10.19 22.71
N SER A 30 28.97 11.27 21.99
CA SER A 30 27.68 11.90 22.14
C SER A 30 26.68 11.01 21.41
N THR A 31 25.89 10.24 22.16
CA THR A 31 24.66 9.65 21.65
C THR A 31 23.77 10.80 21.20
N MET A 32 23.82 11.16 19.91
CA MET A 32 22.84 12.07 19.33
C MET A 32 21.48 11.42 19.53
N ALA A 33 20.64 12.02 20.38
CA ALA A 33 19.24 11.64 20.47
C ALA A 33 18.64 11.69 19.06
N SER A 34 17.93 10.62 18.67
CA SER A 34 17.19 10.65 17.42
C SER A 34 16.26 11.86 17.43
N PRO A 35 16.11 12.59 16.31
CA PRO A 35 15.16 13.69 16.24
C PRO A 35 13.76 13.19 16.66
N PRO A 36 12.96 14.01 17.34
CA PRO A 36 11.63 13.62 17.77
C PRO A 36 10.79 13.21 16.55
N SER A 37 10.04 12.10 16.69
CA SER A 37 9.16 11.61 15.63
C SER A 37 8.09 12.64 15.29
N LYS A 38 7.75 12.76 14.00
CA LYS A 38 6.66 13.62 13.53
C LYS A 38 5.33 13.01 13.93
N LYS A 39 4.46 13.81 14.54
CA LYS A 39 3.11 13.38 14.94
C LYS A 39 2.13 13.65 13.82
N VAL A 40 1.36 12.64 13.44
CA VAL A 40 0.37 12.78 12.35
C VAL A 40 -1.00 12.34 12.81
N LEU A 41 -2.03 13.10 12.45
CA LEU A 41 -3.42 12.70 12.60
C LEU A 41 -3.98 12.22 11.26
N VAL A 42 -4.52 11.01 11.22
CA VAL A 42 -5.36 10.51 10.11
C VAL A 42 -6.75 10.21 10.67
N PRO A 43 -7.74 11.10 10.47
CA PRO A 43 -9.09 10.85 10.92
C PRO A 43 -9.79 9.86 9.98
N ILE A 44 -10.59 8.96 10.55
CA ILE A 44 -11.40 7.99 9.81
C ILE A 44 -12.85 8.07 10.28
N ALA A 45 -13.77 7.73 9.39
CA ALA A 45 -15.21 7.73 9.61
C ALA A 45 -15.84 6.51 8.96
N ASN A 46 -17.12 6.25 9.27
CA ASN A 46 -17.89 5.28 8.50
C ASN A 46 -17.95 5.72 7.02
N GLY A 47 -17.65 4.83 6.08
CA GLY A 47 -17.58 5.16 4.65
C GLY A 47 -16.32 5.91 4.21
N THR A 48 -15.29 6.04 5.06
CA THR A 48 -13.95 6.43 4.61
C THR A 48 -13.48 5.51 3.49
N GLU A 49 -12.74 6.03 2.51
CA GLU A 49 -12.08 5.23 1.49
C GLU A 49 -10.89 4.46 2.11
N PRO A 50 -10.98 3.14 2.32
CA PRO A 50 -9.99 2.40 3.10
C PRO A 50 -8.61 2.40 2.46
N LEU A 51 -8.52 2.31 1.12
CA LEU A 51 -7.24 2.32 0.42
C LEU A 51 -6.47 3.61 0.71
N GLU A 52 -7.13 4.77 0.59
CA GLU A 52 -6.52 6.08 0.82
C GLU A 52 -6.03 6.27 2.26
N ALA A 53 -6.84 5.87 3.23
CA ALA A 53 -6.49 5.94 4.64
C ALA A 53 -5.30 5.03 4.97
N VAL A 54 -5.39 3.75 4.59
CA VAL A 54 -4.41 2.72 4.95
C VAL A 54 -3.06 2.97 4.28
N VAL A 55 -3.04 3.35 3.00
CA VAL A 55 -1.80 3.71 2.31
C VAL A 55 -1.12 4.91 2.96
N THR A 56 -1.90 5.94 3.31
CA THR A 56 -1.36 7.14 3.98
C THR A 56 -0.75 6.78 5.34
N ILE A 57 -1.45 5.98 6.15
CA ILE A 57 -0.98 5.54 7.48
C ILE A 57 0.30 4.71 7.35
N ASP A 58 0.31 3.72 6.45
CA ASP A 58 1.44 2.81 6.25
C ASP A 58 2.69 3.59 5.83
N VAL A 59 2.62 4.38 4.76
CA VAL A 59 3.76 5.12 4.20
C VAL A 59 4.35 6.11 5.21
N LEU A 60 3.50 6.82 5.96
CA LEU A 60 3.99 7.74 7.00
C LEU A 60 4.65 6.98 8.16
N ARG A 61 4.13 5.82 8.56
CA ARG A 61 4.76 4.97 9.57
C ARG A 61 6.08 4.37 9.07
N ARG A 62 6.22 4.08 7.77
CA ARG A 62 7.50 3.69 7.16
C ARG A 62 8.54 4.82 7.23
N ALA A 63 8.11 6.08 7.13
CA ALA A 63 8.99 7.23 7.31
C ALA A 63 9.39 7.50 8.78
N GLY A 64 8.81 6.76 9.72
CA GLY A 64 9.07 6.92 11.15
C GLY A 64 8.14 7.91 11.85
N ALA A 65 7.00 8.26 11.24
CA ALA A 65 5.99 9.12 11.87
C ALA A 65 5.15 8.37 12.92
N GLU A 66 4.83 9.06 14.00
CA GLU A 66 3.85 8.64 15.00
C GLU A 66 2.44 9.00 14.48
N VAL A 67 1.83 8.07 13.75
CA VAL A 67 0.49 8.26 13.17
C VAL A 67 -0.58 7.83 14.16
N THR A 68 -1.38 8.79 14.63
CA THR A 68 -2.63 8.58 15.36
C THR A 68 -3.77 8.43 14.37
N VAL A 69 -4.38 7.25 14.33
CA VAL A 69 -5.62 7.03 13.58
C VAL A 69 -6.80 7.36 14.51
N ALA A 70 -7.61 8.35 14.16
CA ALA A 70 -8.68 8.82 15.05
C ALA A 70 -10.08 8.62 14.42
N SER A 71 -10.97 7.94 15.12
CA SER A 71 -12.36 7.81 14.67
C SER A 71 -13.15 9.07 14.98
N VAL A 72 -13.85 9.63 13.99
CA VAL A 72 -14.83 10.71 14.21
C VAL A 72 -16.19 10.20 14.67
N GLU A 73 -16.35 8.88 14.71
CA GLU A 73 -17.56 8.21 15.20
C GLU A 73 -17.53 8.11 16.73
N LYS A 74 -18.58 7.52 17.32
CA LYS A 74 -18.65 7.27 18.77
C LYS A 74 -17.77 6.12 19.25
N ASN A 75 -17.29 5.28 18.32
CA ASN A 75 -16.54 4.06 18.60
C ASN A 75 -15.24 4.06 17.80
N LEU A 76 -14.23 3.32 18.29
CA LEU A 76 -12.95 3.17 17.59
C LEU A 76 -13.07 2.39 16.28
N ARG A 77 -13.97 1.41 16.23
CA ARG A 77 -14.22 0.66 15.00
C ARG A 77 -15.08 1.48 14.04
N VAL A 78 -14.63 1.58 12.79
CA VAL A 78 -15.37 2.17 11.68
C VAL A 78 -15.59 1.14 10.59
N ASP A 79 -16.78 1.16 9.99
CA ASP A 79 -17.07 0.42 8.78
C ASP A 79 -16.74 1.34 7.59
N ALA A 80 -15.54 1.17 7.04
CA ALA A 80 -15.07 1.90 5.87
C ALA A 80 -15.86 1.47 4.62
N SER A 81 -15.62 2.15 3.50
CA SER A 81 -16.24 1.79 2.22
C SER A 81 -15.96 0.34 1.83
N LEU A 82 -16.88 -0.25 1.06
CA LEU A 82 -16.76 -1.62 0.54
C LEU A 82 -16.60 -2.69 1.64
N GLY A 83 -17.17 -2.45 2.81
CA GLY A 83 -17.27 -3.43 3.91
C GLY A 83 -15.94 -3.74 4.61
N ILE A 84 -14.89 -2.99 4.32
CA ILE A 84 -13.60 -3.07 5.04
C ILE A 84 -13.77 -2.42 6.40
N LYS A 85 -13.27 -3.07 7.45
CA LYS A 85 -13.46 -2.64 8.84
C LYS A 85 -12.11 -2.25 9.43
N LEU A 86 -11.99 -1.01 9.88
CA LEU A 86 -10.78 -0.48 10.50
C LEU A 86 -11.05 -0.19 11.98
N VAL A 87 -10.01 -0.27 12.80
CA VAL A 87 -10.07 0.13 14.22
C VAL A 87 -9.08 1.25 14.47
N ALA A 88 -9.60 2.42 14.87
CA ALA A 88 -8.81 3.58 15.25
C ALA A 88 -7.97 3.33 16.51
N ASP A 89 -6.99 4.20 16.71
CA ASP A 89 -6.16 4.26 17.91
C ASP A 89 -6.82 5.09 19.02
N ALA A 90 -7.57 6.15 18.64
CA ALA A 90 -8.28 7.04 19.54
C ALA A 90 -9.62 7.49 18.94
N LEU A 91 -10.50 8.07 19.75
CA LEU A 91 -11.59 8.90 19.23
C LEU A 91 -11.04 10.29 18.94
N VAL A 92 -11.60 10.99 17.95
CA VAL A 92 -11.14 12.34 17.58
C VAL A 92 -11.31 13.34 18.73
N VAL A 93 -12.29 13.11 19.59
CA VAL A 93 -12.53 13.91 20.80
C VAL A 93 -11.38 13.84 21.80
N ASP A 94 -10.65 12.71 21.83
CA ASP A 94 -9.48 12.54 22.69
C ASP A 94 -8.23 13.23 22.13
N CYS A 95 -8.31 13.74 20.89
CA CYS A 95 -7.21 14.42 20.19
C CYS A 95 -7.31 15.95 20.24
N GLU A 96 -8.30 16.54 20.92
CA GLU A 96 -8.58 17.98 20.82
C GLU A 96 -7.40 18.88 21.26
N ASP A 97 -6.70 18.45 22.31
CA ASP A 97 -5.54 19.14 22.89
C ASP A 97 -4.20 18.64 22.32
N SER A 98 -4.24 17.70 21.37
CA SER A 98 -3.03 17.15 20.77
C SER A 98 -2.45 18.09 19.71
N SER A 99 -1.11 18.15 19.64
CA SER A 99 -0.38 18.84 18.58
C SER A 99 0.11 17.84 17.54
N PHE A 100 -0.08 18.15 16.27
CA PHE A 100 0.39 17.35 15.14
C PHE A 100 1.33 18.17 14.25
N ASP A 101 2.22 17.49 13.53
CA ASP A 101 3.00 18.07 12.44
C ASP A 101 2.23 18.03 11.11
N LEU A 102 1.34 17.04 10.95
CA LEU A 102 0.48 16.84 9.78
C LEU A 102 -0.91 16.35 10.20
N ILE A 103 -1.94 16.82 9.50
CA ILE A 103 -3.29 16.22 9.52
C ILE A 103 -3.68 15.86 8.09
N SER A 104 -3.98 14.58 7.81
CA SER A 104 -4.28 14.09 6.47
C SER A 104 -5.65 13.41 6.39
N LEU A 105 -6.57 13.98 5.62
CA LEU A 105 -7.96 13.53 5.50
C LEU A 105 -8.13 12.59 4.30
N PRO A 106 -8.50 11.31 4.52
CA PRO A 106 -8.90 10.42 3.43
C PRO A 106 -10.27 10.83 2.87
N GLY A 107 -10.56 10.41 1.64
CA GLY A 107 -11.85 10.61 1.00
C GLY A 107 -12.85 9.49 1.31
N GLY A 108 -13.56 9.06 0.27
CA GLY A 108 -14.71 8.15 0.37
C GLY A 108 -15.99 8.88 0.76
N MET A 109 -17.13 8.35 0.32
CA MET A 109 -18.46 8.90 0.64
C MET A 109 -19.30 7.76 1.25
N PRO A 110 -19.97 7.97 2.39
CA PRO A 110 -20.15 9.24 3.12
C PRO A 110 -18.98 9.63 4.06
N GLY A 111 -17.82 8.97 3.99
CA GLY A 111 -16.69 9.22 4.91
C GLY A 111 -16.25 10.68 4.97
N ALA A 112 -15.99 11.31 3.82
CA ALA A 112 -15.59 12.71 3.72
C ALA A 112 -16.68 13.68 4.23
N GLU A 113 -17.96 13.34 4.08
CA GLU A 113 -19.06 14.14 4.65
C GLU A 113 -19.08 14.03 6.18
N ARG A 114 -18.85 12.84 6.72
CA ARG A 114 -18.76 12.64 8.18
C ARG A 114 -17.54 13.34 8.77
N LEU A 115 -16.41 13.35 8.05
CA LEU A 115 -15.25 14.16 8.43
C LEU A 115 -15.62 15.66 8.44
N ARG A 116 -16.27 16.15 7.37
CA ARG A 116 -16.76 17.54 7.27
C ARG A 116 -17.67 17.92 8.43
N ASP A 117 -18.61 17.05 8.77
CA ASP A 117 -19.68 17.31 9.75
C ASP A 117 -19.22 17.11 11.21
N CYS A 118 -17.99 16.64 11.43
CA CYS A 118 -17.40 16.52 12.76
C CYS A 118 -16.81 17.87 13.21
N GLY A 119 -17.57 18.64 13.98
CA GLY A 119 -17.13 19.97 14.46
C GLY A 119 -15.86 19.96 15.31
N VAL A 120 -15.58 18.86 16.03
CA VAL A 120 -14.32 18.69 16.78
C VAL A 120 -13.14 18.56 15.81
N LEU A 121 -13.27 17.73 14.77
CA LEU A 121 -12.24 17.59 13.75
C LEU A 121 -12.01 18.92 13.01
N GLU A 122 -13.09 19.58 12.57
CA GLU A 122 -12.99 20.90 11.92
C GLU A 122 -12.20 21.89 12.79
N SER A 123 -12.51 21.94 14.08
CA SER A 123 -11.83 22.83 15.03
C SER A 123 -10.34 22.49 15.17
N ILE A 124 -9.99 21.20 15.26
CA ILE A 124 -8.58 20.75 15.30
C ILE A 124 -7.85 21.18 14.02
N VAL A 125 -8.44 20.93 12.84
CA VAL A 125 -7.80 21.22 11.55
C VAL A 125 -7.66 22.73 11.32
N LYS A 126 -8.67 23.54 11.63
CA LYS A 126 -8.60 25.00 11.52
C LYS A 126 -7.51 25.58 12.42
N ARG A 127 -7.48 25.19 13.71
CA ARG A 127 -6.43 25.63 14.65
C ARG A 127 -5.03 25.21 14.19
N HIS A 128 -4.90 24.01 13.63
CA HIS A 128 -3.64 23.51 13.07
C HIS A 128 -3.18 24.33 11.87
N ALA A 129 -4.09 24.62 10.93
CA ALA A 129 -3.81 25.43 9.75
C ALA A 129 -3.47 26.90 10.09
N GLU A 130 -4.17 27.52 11.05
CA GLU A 130 -3.90 28.88 11.55
C GLU A 130 -2.47 29.02 12.13
N LYS A 131 -1.94 27.94 12.71
CA LYS A 131 -0.56 27.87 13.22
C LYS A 131 0.47 27.57 12.13
N GLY A 132 0.07 27.48 10.86
CA GLY A 132 0.93 27.12 9.74
C GLY A 132 1.27 25.62 9.67
N GLY A 133 0.48 24.76 10.32
CA GLY A 133 0.64 23.32 10.26
C GLY A 133 0.46 22.75 8.83
N LEU A 134 1.11 21.63 8.51
CA LEU A 134 0.91 20.96 7.23
C LEU A 134 -0.44 20.22 7.28
N TYR A 135 -1.27 20.36 6.26
CA TYR A 135 -2.53 19.63 6.18
C TYR A 135 -2.77 19.11 4.77
N ALA A 136 -3.48 18.01 4.69
CA ALA A 136 -3.65 17.31 3.44
C ALA A 136 -5.03 16.66 3.31
N ALA A 137 -5.47 16.46 2.08
CA ALA A 137 -6.68 15.70 1.79
C ALA A 137 -6.59 15.02 0.43
N ILE A 138 -7.28 13.89 0.27
CA ILE A 138 -7.33 13.14 -0.99
C ILE A 138 -8.79 12.86 -1.39
N CYS A 139 -9.00 12.73 -2.70
CA CYS A 139 -10.26 12.28 -3.28
C CYS A 139 -11.42 13.26 -3.02
N ALA A 140 -12.46 12.85 -2.28
CA ALA A 140 -13.59 13.72 -2.00
C ALA A 140 -13.28 14.79 -0.94
N ALA A 141 -12.37 14.51 -0.01
CA ALA A 141 -12.11 15.35 1.15
C ALA A 141 -11.59 16.76 0.85
N PRO A 142 -10.77 17.02 -0.20
CA PRO A 142 -10.38 18.39 -0.55
C PRO A 142 -11.58 19.29 -0.84
N ALA A 143 -12.53 18.83 -1.68
CA ALA A 143 -13.71 19.63 -2.01
C ALA A 143 -14.76 19.62 -0.88
N VAL A 144 -15.02 18.44 -0.31
CA VAL A 144 -16.14 18.23 0.63
C VAL A 144 -15.81 18.72 2.04
N ALA A 145 -14.58 18.55 2.52
CA ALA A 145 -14.17 18.97 3.86
C ALA A 145 -13.35 20.26 3.81
N LEU A 146 -12.09 20.21 3.35
CA LEU A 146 -11.17 21.35 3.42
C LEU A 146 -11.71 22.60 2.69
N GLY A 147 -12.29 22.42 1.50
CA GLY A 147 -12.92 23.48 0.72
C GLY A 147 -14.11 24.10 1.45
N SER A 148 -14.98 23.28 2.04
CA SER A 148 -16.13 23.77 2.81
C SER A 148 -15.72 24.54 4.09
N TRP A 149 -14.58 24.17 4.69
CA TRP A 149 -14.02 24.84 5.85
C TRP A 149 -13.25 26.13 5.50
N GLY A 150 -13.14 26.46 4.22
CA GLY A 150 -12.44 27.65 3.72
C GLY A 150 -10.91 27.52 3.71
N LEU A 151 -10.37 26.33 3.94
CA LEU A 151 -8.93 26.10 4.08
C LEU A 151 -8.18 26.08 2.74
N LEU A 152 -8.90 26.03 1.61
CA LEU A 152 -8.29 26.04 0.28
C LEU A 152 -8.40 27.40 -0.44
N LYS A 153 -8.95 28.41 0.22
CA LYS A 153 -9.21 29.73 -0.38
C LYS A 153 -7.93 30.35 -0.95
N GLY A 154 -7.96 30.68 -2.25
CA GLY A 154 -6.83 31.29 -2.97
C GLY A 154 -5.70 30.33 -3.33
N LEU A 155 -5.81 29.04 -2.99
CA LEU A 155 -4.79 28.03 -3.28
C LEU A 155 -5.09 27.28 -4.58
N LYS A 156 -4.07 26.63 -5.12
CA LYS A 156 -4.20 25.55 -6.10
C LYS A 156 -4.53 24.26 -5.39
N ALA A 157 -5.53 23.53 -5.88
CA ALA A 157 -5.89 22.22 -5.34
C ALA A 157 -6.42 21.28 -6.42
N THR A 158 -6.32 19.99 -6.13
CA THR A 158 -6.99 18.92 -6.89
C THR A 158 -7.92 18.13 -5.98
N CYS A 159 -8.80 17.34 -6.57
CA CYS A 159 -9.66 16.39 -5.85
C CYS A 159 -10.17 15.32 -6.82
N TYR A 160 -11.07 14.44 -6.34
CA TYR A 160 -11.66 13.42 -7.18
C TYR A 160 -12.43 14.03 -8.35
N PRO A 161 -12.27 13.52 -9.60
CA PRO A 161 -12.81 14.16 -10.79
C PRO A 161 -14.31 14.54 -10.69
N SER A 162 -15.15 13.66 -10.14
CA SER A 162 -16.60 13.91 -10.07
C SER A 162 -17.02 14.97 -9.04
N VAL A 163 -16.12 15.43 -8.17
CA VAL A 163 -16.40 16.48 -7.18
C VAL A 163 -15.56 17.75 -7.39
N MET A 164 -14.78 17.82 -8.48
CA MET A 164 -14.01 19.03 -8.84
C MET A 164 -14.90 20.27 -8.96
N ASP A 165 -16.14 20.11 -9.43
CA ASP A 165 -17.09 21.22 -9.54
C ASP A 165 -17.63 21.71 -8.19
N LYS A 166 -17.53 20.90 -7.14
CA LYS A 166 -17.89 21.29 -5.76
C LYS A 166 -16.82 22.13 -5.07
N MET A 167 -15.62 22.22 -5.63
CA MET A 167 -14.54 23.05 -5.07
C MET A 167 -14.95 24.54 -5.12
N PRO A 168 -14.68 25.34 -4.06
CA PRO A 168 -15.03 26.77 -4.05
C PRO A 168 -14.42 27.55 -5.22
N SER A 169 -15.10 28.64 -5.64
CA SER A 169 -14.73 29.41 -6.84
C SER A 169 -13.40 30.15 -6.73
N ASP A 170 -12.92 30.40 -5.52
CA ASP A 170 -11.64 31.04 -5.23
C ASP A 170 -10.47 30.03 -5.12
N VAL A 171 -10.72 28.74 -5.41
CA VAL A 171 -9.69 27.71 -5.53
C VAL A 171 -9.29 27.54 -7.00
N THR A 172 -7.99 27.58 -7.28
CA THR A 172 -7.48 27.24 -8.62
C THR A 172 -7.46 25.72 -8.79
N LYS A 173 -8.41 25.19 -9.56
CA LYS A 173 -8.55 23.74 -9.80
C LYS A 173 -7.44 23.23 -10.73
N VAL A 174 -6.72 22.19 -10.31
CA VAL A 174 -5.60 21.59 -11.05
C VAL A 174 -5.84 20.09 -11.21
N GLU A 175 -5.54 19.52 -12.38
CA GLU A 175 -5.78 18.08 -12.67
C GLU A 175 -4.55 17.17 -12.45
N SER A 176 -3.55 17.66 -11.72
CA SER A 176 -2.36 16.89 -11.33
C SER A 176 -2.70 15.82 -10.29
N ARG A 177 -1.97 14.70 -10.30
CA ARG A 177 -2.16 13.57 -9.36
C ARG A 177 -1.99 14.00 -7.89
N VAL A 178 -1.02 14.87 -7.63
CA VAL A 178 -0.78 15.52 -6.34
C VAL A 178 -0.52 17.00 -6.58
N VAL A 179 -1.07 17.86 -5.73
CA VAL A 179 -0.86 19.31 -5.75
C VAL A 179 -0.40 19.75 -4.38
N VAL A 180 0.75 20.41 -4.33
CA VAL A 180 1.28 21.09 -3.13
C VAL A 180 1.16 22.59 -3.37
N ASP A 181 0.44 23.29 -2.51
CA ASP A 181 0.39 24.76 -2.51
C ASP A 181 0.43 25.30 -1.08
N GLY A 182 1.51 26.02 -0.75
CA GLY A 182 1.79 26.48 0.60
C GLY A 182 1.89 25.32 1.60
N ARG A 183 0.92 25.24 2.52
CA ARG A 183 0.83 24.19 3.56
C ARG A 183 -0.25 23.14 3.28
N ALA A 184 -0.97 23.26 2.16
CA ALA A 184 -1.98 22.32 1.72
C ALA A 184 -1.37 21.32 0.73
N VAL A 185 -1.65 20.02 0.92
CA VAL A 185 -1.36 18.97 -0.05
C VAL A 185 -2.67 18.28 -0.45
N THR A 186 -2.99 18.25 -1.73
CA THR A 186 -4.23 17.60 -2.22
C THR A 186 -3.95 16.55 -3.28
N SER A 187 -4.82 15.55 -3.38
CA SER A 187 -4.69 14.46 -4.36
C SER A 187 -6.04 13.93 -4.85
N ARG A 188 -6.03 13.13 -5.93
CA ARG A 188 -7.22 12.84 -6.73
C ARG A 188 -8.02 11.61 -6.32
N GLY A 189 -7.40 10.50 -5.93
CA GLY A 189 -8.17 9.27 -5.68
C GLY A 189 -7.32 8.06 -5.28
N PRO A 190 -7.92 6.86 -5.20
CA PRO A 190 -7.23 5.69 -4.69
C PRO A 190 -5.93 5.35 -5.46
N GLY A 191 -5.95 5.49 -6.78
CA GLY A 191 -4.80 5.25 -7.65
C GLY A 191 -3.65 6.24 -7.47
N THR A 192 -3.86 7.39 -6.80
CA THR A 192 -2.82 8.38 -6.49
C THR A 192 -2.36 8.32 -5.03
N ALA A 193 -2.89 7.40 -4.21
CA ALA A 193 -2.69 7.41 -2.76
C ALA A 193 -1.22 7.22 -2.33
N ILE A 194 -0.44 6.38 -3.02
CA ILE A 194 0.97 6.18 -2.67
C ILE A 194 1.80 7.42 -2.99
N GLU A 195 1.58 8.03 -4.16
CA GLU A 195 2.25 9.29 -4.56
C GLU A 195 1.89 10.44 -3.61
N PHE A 196 0.62 10.52 -3.22
CA PHE A 196 0.15 11.46 -2.21
C PHE A 196 0.89 11.26 -0.90
N ALA A 197 0.92 10.05 -0.37
CA ALA A 197 1.57 9.76 0.91
C ALA A 197 3.09 10.01 0.87
N LEU A 198 3.77 9.66 -0.24
CA LEU A 198 5.20 9.97 -0.43
C LEU A 198 5.46 11.48 -0.49
N SER A 199 4.56 12.25 -1.11
CA SER A 199 4.64 13.71 -1.07
C SER A 199 4.54 14.25 0.37
N LEU A 200 3.68 13.66 1.21
CA LEU A 200 3.60 14.03 2.64
C LEU A 200 4.88 13.68 3.40
N VAL A 201 5.52 12.55 3.08
CA VAL A 201 6.84 12.20 3.64
C VAL A 201 7.89 13.24 3.22
N GLU A 202 7.91 13.64 1.95
CA GLU A 202 8.81 14.69 1.47
C GLU A 202 8.59 16.02 2.20
N GLN A 203 7.33 16.43 2.42
CA GLN A 203 7.03 17.67 3.15
C GLN A 203 7.43 17.61 4.63
N LEU A 204 7.39 16.43 5.26
CA LEU A 204 7.70 16.26 6.68
C LEU A 204 9.19 16.02 6.96
N TYR A 205 9.87 15.30 6.06
CA TYR A 205 11.21 14.74 6.30
C TYR A 205 12.21 15.05 5.19
N GLY A 206 11.78 15.66 4.09
CA GLY A 206 12.61 15.93 2.92
C GLY A 206 12.64 14.79 1.90
N LYS A 207 13.12 15.12 0.71
CA LYS A 207 13.13 14.24 -0.48
C LYS A 207 13.88 12.93 -0.25
N ASP A 208 15.05 12.96 0.41
CA ASP A 208 15.85 11.76 0.64
C ASP A 208 15.09 10.70 1.44
N LYS A 209 14.29 11.12 2.44
CA LYS A 209 13.46 10.19 3.21
C LYS A 209 12.31 9.63 2.39
N ALA A 210 11.71 10.44 1.51
CA ALA A 210 10.67 9.96 0.60
C ALA A 210 11.23 8.91 -0.37
N ASP A 211 12.41 9.14 -0.93
CA ASP A 211 13.10 8.19 -1.82
C ASP A 211 13.50 6.90 -1.07
N GLU A 212 13.96 6.99 0.17
CA GLU A 212 14.24 5.84 1.06
C GLU A 212 12.98 4.99 1.29
N VAL A 213 11.84 5.63 1.60
CA VAL A 213 10.57 4.93 1.85
C VAL A 213 10.03 4.29 0.56
N ALA A 214 10.15 4.98 -0.57
CA ALA A 214 9.67 4.50 -1.87
C ALA A 214 10.47 3.31 -2.41
N GLY A 215 11.79 3.27 -2.15
CA GLY A 215 12.71 2.23 -2.67
C GLY A 215 12.20 0.79 -2.51
N PRO A 216 11.91 0.30 -1.30
CA PRO A 216 11.42 -1.06 -1.07
C PRO A 216 9.96 -1.28 -1.49
N MET A 217 9.21 -0.25 -1.91
CA MET A 217 7.79 -0.40 -2.26
C MET A 217 7.57 -0.92 -3.68
N VAL A 218 8.60 -1.02 -4.53
CA VAL A 218 8.45 -1.47 -5.94
C VAL A 218 7.50 -0.55 -6.71
N MET A 219 7.73 0.75 -6.58
CA MET A 219 6.92 1.80 -7.21
C MET A 219 6.80 1.60 -8.72
N ARG A 220 5.68 2.08 -9.28
CA ARG A 220 5.44 2.08 -10.72
C ARG A 220 6.37 3.11 -11.38
N PRO A 221 7.14 2.77 -12.41
CA PRO A 221 8.12 3.69 -13.00
C PRO A 221 7.45 4.81 -13.82
N HIS A 222 6.35 4.51 -14.52
CA HIS A 222 5.62 5.48 -15.34
C HIS A 222 4.11 5.35 -15.10
N HIS A 223 3.50 6.43 -14.59
CA HIS A 223 2.06 6.45 -14.28
C HIS A 223 1.15 6.73 -15.48
N ILE A 224 1.73 7.06 -16.64
CA ILE A 224 1.00 7.40 -17.88
C ILE A 224 0.83 6.18 -18.80
N GLU A 225 1.65 5.15 -18.63
CA GLU A 225 1.57 3.94 -19.44
C GLU A 225 0.38 3.06 -18.98
N GLU A 226 -0.09 2.11 -19.81
CA GLU A 226 -1.00 1.08 -19.32
C GLU A 226 -0.26 0.14 -18.34
N TYR A 227 -0.98 -0.45 -17.37
CA TYR A 227 -0.39 -1.50 -16.55
C TYR A 227 -0.23 -2.77 -17.40
N THR A 228 0.73 -3.62 -17.04
CA THR A 228 1.01 -4.86 -17.77
C THR A 228 0.92 -6.07 -16.85
N VAL A 229 0.38 -7.15 -17.42
CA VAL A 229 0.35 -8.49 -16.81
C VAL A 229 1.10 -9.41 -17.75
N THR A 230 2.20 -9.98 -17.29
CA THR A 230 2.90 -11.02 -18.05
C THR A 230 2.14 -12.33 -17.87
N GLU A 231 1.73 -12.97 -18.96
CA GLU A 231 0.98 -14.22 -18.92
C GLU A 231 1.74 -15.34 -19.64
N LEU A 232 1.98 -16.43 -18.92
CA LEU A 232 2.60 -17.67 -19.37
C LEU A 232 1.58 -18.81 -19.24
N ASN A 233 1.68 -19.81 -20.11
CA ASN A 233 0.83 -21.01 -20.08
C ASN A 233 -0.66 -20.66 -19.93
N SER A 234 -1.14 -19.73 -20.76
CA SER A 234 -2.46 -19.12 -20.59
C SER A 234 -3.59 -20.15 -20.49
N VAL A 235 -4.43 -19.98 -19.47
CA VAL A 235 -5.68 -20.73 -19.27
C VAL A 235 -6.80 -19.77 -18.91
N GLY A 236 -8.02 -20.12 -19.32
CA GLY A 236 -9.23 -19.42 -18.87
C GLY A 236 -9.55 -19.78 -17.41
N TRP A 237 -9.78 -18.76 -16.58
CA TRP A 237 -10.27 -18.97 -15.21
C TRP A 237 -11.79 -19.12 -15.26
N LYS A 238 -12.30 -20.26 -14.78
CA LYS A 238 -13.72 -20.61 -14.84
C LYS A 238 -14.36 -20.55 -13.47
N TYR A 239 -15.60 -20.06 -13.42
CA TYR A 239 -16.44 -19.99 -12.25
C TYR A 239 -17.90 -19.91 -12.70
N ASP A 240 -18.84 -20.43 -11.91
CA ASP A 240 -20.23 -20.64 -12.35
C ASP A 240 -21.13 -19.41 -12.13
N SER A 241 -20.75 -18.50 -11.23
CA SER A 241 -21.56 -17.33 -10.86
C SER A 241 -20.68 -16.15 -10.44
N THR A 242 -21.02 -15.40 -9.40
CA THR A 242 -20.12 -14.37 -8.86
C THR A 242 -18.89 -15.04 -8.23
N PRO A 243 -17.65 -14.71 -8.63
CA PRO A 243 -16.44 -15.28 -8.05
C PRO A 243 -16.40 -15.18 -6.53
N GLN A 244 -16.19 -16.32 -5.86
CA GLN A 244 -15.99 -16.39 -4.42
C GLN A 244 -14.49 -16.45 -4.12
N ILE A 245 -13.96 -15.43 -3.46
CA ILE A 245 -12.53 -15.21 -3.29
C ILE A 245 -12.17 -15.18 -1.81
N LEU A 246 -11.18 -15.98 -1.41
CA LEU A 246 -10.58 -15.92 -0.07
C LEU A 246 -9.37 -15.00 -0.07
N VAL A 247 -9.37 -14.01 0.83
CA VAL A 247 -8.18 -13.21 1.18
C VAL A 247 -7.93 -13.38 2.68
N PRO A 248 -6.99 -14.24 3.10
CA PRO A 248 -6.65 -14.37 4.50
C PRO A 248 -5.79 -13.19 4.96
N ILE A 249 -5.98 -12.78 6.21
CA ILE A 249 -5.19 -11.77 6.89
C ILE A 249 -4.68 -12.32 8.23
N ALA A 250 -3.52 -11.87 8.65
CA ALA A 250 -2.87 -12.28 9.89
C ALA A 250 -2.17 -11.09 10.54
N ASN A 251 -1.74 -11.25 11.78
CA ASN A 251 -0.85 -10.28 12.41
C ASN A 251 0.42 -10.11 11.56
N GLY A 252 0.73 -8.86 11.23
CA GLY A 252 1.88 -8.51 10.40
C GLY A 252 1.70 -8.77 8.90
N SER A 253 0.48 -9.04 8.41
CA SER A 253 0.17 -8.87 6.98
C SER A 253 0.49 -7.46 6.51
N GLU A 254 0.91 -7.30 5.26
CA GLU A 254 1.08 -5.97 4.65
C GLU A 254 -0.30 -5.37 4.37
N GLU A 255 -0.62 -4.28 5.06
CA GLU A 255 -1.95 -3.68 5.07
C GLU A 255 -2.35 -3.04 3.73
N MET A 256 -1.42 -2.42 3.00
CA MET A 256 -1.72 -1.83 1.69
C MET A 256 -2.08 -2.92 0.69
N GLU A 257 -1.26 -3.97 0.60
CA GLU A 257 -1.50 -5.13 -0.26
C GLU A 257 -2.85 -5.77 0.05
N ALA A 258 -3.12 -6.08 1.33
CA ALA A 258 -4.38 -6.69 1.73
C ALA A 258 -5.58 -5.81 1.38
N VAL A 259 -5.56 -4.53 1.76
CA VAL A 259 -6.68 -3.61 1.55
C VAL A 259 -6.91 -3.32 0.07
N ILE A 260 -5.85 -3.10 -0.72
CA ILE A 260 -5.98 -2.86 -2.17
C ILE A 260 -6.61 -4.07 -2.86
N ILE A 261 -6.16 -5.29 -2.53
CA ILE A 261 -6.74 -6.52 -3.11
C ILE A 261 -8.22 -6.64 -2.75
N ILE A 262 -8.59 -6.49 -1.48
CA ILE A 262 -9.97 -6.63 -1.02
C ILE A 262 -10.87 -5.56 -1.65
N ASP A 263 -10.42 -4.30 -1.62
CA ASP A 263 -11.15 -3.14 -2.14
C ASP A 263 -11.44 -3.31 -3.64
N MET A 264 -10.40 -3.57 -4.45
CA MET A 264 -10.53 -3.67 -5.89
C MET A 264 -11.39 -4.85 -6.34
N LEU A 265 -11.27 -6.00 -5.67
CA LEU A 265 -12.08 -7.17 -6.00
C LEU A 265 -13.55 -6.96 -5.62
N ARG A 266 -13.83 -6.26 -4.51
CA ARG A 266 -15.20 -5.87 -4.16
C ARG A 266 -15.77 -4.83 -5.13
N ARG A 267 -14.98 -3.88 -5.62
CA ARG A 267 -15.39 -2.95 -6.70
C ARG A 267 -15.71 -3.67 -8.01
N ALA A 268 -15.06 -4.79 -8.27
CA ALA A 268 -15.38 -5.66 -9.40
C ALA A 268 -16.63 -6.53 -9.17
N ASN A 269 -17.32 -6.37 -8.03
CA ASN A 269 -18.46 -7.17 -7.58
C ASN A 269 -18.13 -8.65 -7.29
N ALA A 270 -16.90 -8.97 -6.91
CA ALA A 270 -16.56 -10.31 -6.41
C ALA A 270 -17.06 -10.49 -4.96
N ASN A 271 -17.39 -11.73 -4.59
CA ASN A 271 -17.68 -12.08 -3.20
C ASN A 271 -16.37 -12.37 -2.47
N VAL A 272 -15.80 -11.35 -1.82
CA VAL A 272 -14.52 -11.45 -1.11
C VAL A 272 -14.74 -11.77 0.36
N VAL A 273 -14.34 -12.98 0.76
CA VAL A 273 -14.28 -13.44 2.15
C VAL A 273 -12.92 -13.08 2.73
N VAL A 274 -12.92 -12.14 3.69
CA VAL A 274 -11.70 -11.79 4.45
C VAL A 274 -11.65 -12.64 5.71
N ALA A 275 -10.65 -13.51 5.82
CA ALA A 275 -10.55 -14.45 6.94
C ALA A 275 -9.33 -14.17 7.82
N SER A 276 -9.52 -14.05 9.13
CA SER A 276 -8.40 -13.95 10.06
C SER A 276 -7.81 -15.34 10.31
N VAL A 277 -6.49 -15.47 10.15
CA VAL A 277 -5.73 -16.69 10.52
C VAL A 277 -5.47 -16.75 12.03
N GLU A 278 -5.74 -15.67 12.75
CA GLU A 278 -5.63 -15.58 14.20
C GLU A 278 -6.87 -16.14 14.90
N GLU A 279 -6.82 -16.24 16.24
CA GLU A 279 -7.99 -16.61 17.07
C GLU A 279 -9.08 -15.52 17.14
N LYS A 280 -8.78 -14.32 16.64
CA LYS A 280 -9.67 -13.15 16.69
C LYS A 280 -9.82 -12.54 15.30
N LEU A 281 -10.99 -11.95 15.03
CA LEU A 281 -11.26 -11.26 13.77
C LEU A 281 -10.37 -10.03 13.56
N GLN A 282 -10.02 -9.32 14.64
CA GLN A 282 -9.14 -8.16 14.57
C GLN A 282 -7.67 -8.60 14.52
N ILE A 283 -6.95 -8.16 13.50
CA ILE A 283 -5.50 -8.31 13.36
C ILE A 283 -4.80 -6.96 13.46
N ILE A 284 -3.51 -6.99 13.80
CA ILE A 284 -2.61 -5.84 13.75
C ILE A 284 -1.62 -6.08 12.60
N ALA A 285 -1.76 -5.30 11.53
CA ALA A 285 -0.94 -5.39 10.33
C ALA A 285 0.51 -4.91 10.56
N SER A 286 1.35 -5.02 9.53
CA SER A 286 2.80 -4.83 9.61
C SER A 286 3.21 -3.43 10.09
N ARG A 287 2.50 -2.39 9.65
CA ARG A 287 2.63 -1.00 10.11
C ARG A 287 1.50 -0.61 11.04
N LYS A 288 1.02 -1.56 11.84
CA LYS A 288 0.11 -1.36 12.97
C LYS A 288 -1.27 -0.82 12.59
N VAL A 289 -1.68 -0.92 11.33
CA VAL A 289 -3.10 -0.73 10.98
C VAL A 289 -3.89 -1.89 11.58
N LYS A 290 -5.02 -1.59 12.23
CA LYS A 290 -5.90 -2.61 12.81
C LYS A 290 -7.05 -2.87 11.84
N ILE A 291 -7.13 -4.11 11.35
CA ILE A 291 -8.14 -4.54 10.37
C ILE A 291 -8.99 -5.63 11.02
N VAL A 292 -10.30 -5.61 10.78
CA VAL A 292 -11.22 -6.66 11.25
C VAL A 292 -11.65 -7.51 10.06
N ALA A 293 -11.31 -8.80 10.10
CA ALA A 293 -11.77 -9.80 9.15
C ALA A 293 -13.29 -9.99 9.23
N ASP A 294 -13.87 -10.55 8.17
CA ASP A 294 -15.30 -10.89 8.14
C ASP A 294 -15.58 -12.16 8.94
N VAL A 295 -14.66 -13.12 8.86
CA VAL A 295 -14.77 -14.43 9.51
C VAL A 295 -13.42 -14.90 10.06
N LEU A 296 -13.43 -15.91 10.93
CA LEU A 296 -12.23 -16.64 11.29
C LEU A 296 -11.90 -17.66 10.19
N LEU A 297 -10.64 -18.08 10.09
CA LEU A 297 -10.20 -19.10 9.13
C LEU A 297 -10.96 -20.42 9.31
N ASP A 298 -11.42 -20.73 10.51
CA ASP A 298 -12.19 -21.93 10.84
C ASP A 298 -13.50 -22.00 10.06
N ASP A 299 -14.21 -20.87 9.98
CA ASP A 299 -15.46 -20.75 9.23
C ASP A 299 -15.18 -20.70 7.73
N ALA A 300 -14.16 -19.94 7.31
CA ALA A 300 -13.73 -19.85 5.92
C ALA A 300 -13.33 -21.23 5.35
N ALA A 301 -12.72 -22.09 6.15
CA ALA A 301 -12.31 -23.43 5.74
C ALA A 301 -13.47 -24.37 5.40
N GLN A 302 -14.71 -24.02 5.78
CA GLN A 302 -15.92 -24.77 5.44
C GLN A 302 -16.55 -24.31 4.11
N MET A 303 -15.97 -23.29 3.47
CA MET A 303 -16.46 -22.73 2.21
C MET A 303 -15.64 -23.25 1.02
N GLN A 304 -16.17 -23.03 -0.19
CA GLN A 304 -15.43 -23.26 -1.44
C GLN A 304 -15.04 -21.93 -2.06
N TYR A 305 -13.91 -21.90 -2.78
CA TYR A 305 -13.39 -20.70 -3.40
C TYR A 305 -13.06 -20.94 -4.87
N ASP A 306 -13.27 -19.91 -5.67
CA ASP A 306 -12.81 -19.84 -7.06
C ASP A 306 -11.38 -19.31 -7.12
N LEU A 307 -10.98 -18.52 -6.11
CA LEU A 307 -9.65 -17.95 -6.00
C LEU A 307 -9.22 -17.81 -4.53
N ILE A 308 -7.97 -18.13 -4.22
CA ILE A 308 -7.32 -17.81 -2.93
C ILE A 308 -6.12 -16.92 -3.20
N ILE A 309 -6.08 -15.72 -2.60
CA ILE A 309 -4.99 -14.75 -2.75
C ILE A 309 -4.35 -14.43 -1.41
N LEU A 310 -3.03 -14.59 -1.31
CA LEU A 310 -2.26 -14.25 -0.12
C LEU A 310 -1.61 -12.86 -0.24
N PRO A 311 -1.99 -11.88 0.60
CA PRO A 311 -1.19 -10.68 0.81
C PRO A 311 0.22 -11.01 1.33
N GLY A 312 1.14 -10.06 1.29
CA GLY A 312 2.48 -10.23 1.83
C GLY A 312 2.63 -9.76 3.27
N GLY A 313 3.78 -9.14 3.53
CA GLY A 313 4.27 -8.82 4.88
C GLY A 313 5.01 -10.02 5.45
N LEU A 314 6.27 -9.86 5.87
CA LEU A 314 7.08 -11.00 6.27
C LEU A 314 6.50 -11.77 7.47
N PRO A 315 6.05 -11.12 8.56
CA PRO A 315 5.41 -11.82 9.67
C PRO A 315 4.04 -12.42 9.28
N GLY A 316 3.25 -11.70 8.47
CA GLY A 316 1.96 -12.22 7.97
C GLY A 316 2.13 -13.45 7.10
N ALA A 317 3.09 -13.43 6.16
CA ALA A 317 3.44 -14.58 5.33
C ALA A 317 3.96 -15.76 6.16
N GLN A 318 4.70 -15.51 7.24
CA GLN A 318 5.09 -16.56 8.19
C GLN A 318 3.88 -17.16 8.91
N ALA A 319 2.95 -16.33 9.38
CA ALA A 319 1.70 -16.80 9.99
C ALA A 319 0.87 -17.64 9.01
N PHE A 320 0.78 -17.21 7.73
CA PHE A 320 0.14 -17.99 6.68
C PHE A 320 0.85 -19.34 6.45
N SER A 321 2.17 -19.34 6.37
CA SER A 321 2.98 -20.55 6.13
C SER A 321 2.89 -21.56 7.28
N ASN A 322 2.72 -21.07 8.51
CA ASN A 322 2.60 -21.90 9.72
C ASN A 322 1.16 -22.39 9.98
N SER A 323 0.16 -21.81 9.30
CA SER A 323 -1.23 -22.26 9.42
C SER A 323 -1.47 -23.50 8.55
N GLU A 324 -1.38 -24.68 9.14
CA GLU A 324 -1.66 -25.95 8.45
C GLU A 324 -3.01 -25.94 7.75
N LYS A 325 -4.02 -25.33 8.38
CA LYS A 325 -5.38 -25.19 7.84
C LYS A 325 -5.39 -24.39 6.54
N LEU A 326 -4.76 -23.21 6.51
CA LEU A 326 -4.69 -22.38 5.31
C LEU A 326 -3.85 -23.06 4.22
N VAL A 327 -2.71 -23.63 4.58
CA VAL A 327 -1.84 -24.36 3.63
C VAL A 327 -2.58 -25.52 2.99
N ASN A 328 -3.37 -26.28 3.75
CA ASN A 328 -4.17 -27.39 3.22
C ASN A 328 -5.29 -26.90 2.29
N LEU A 329 -5.93 -25.76 2.56
CA LEU A 329 -6.91 -25.16 1.64
C LEU A 329 -6.26 -24.81 0.30
N ILE A 330 -5.08 -24.18 0.31
CA ILE A 330 -4.40 -23.75 -0.91
C ILE A 330 -3.84 -24.94 -1.70
N LYS A 331 -3.34 -25.98 -1.03
CA LYS A 331 -2.94 -27.24 -1.68
C LYS A 331 -4.12 -27.86 -2.43
N LYS A 332 -5.28 -27.98 -1.78
CA LYS A 332 -6.51 -28.47 -2.42
C LYS A 332 -6.95 -27.60 -3.60
N GLN A 333 -6.83 -26.28 -3.46
CA GLN A 333 -7.12 -25.32 -4.53
C GLN A 333 -6.23 -25.57 -5.76
N ALA A 334 -4.92 -25.70 -5.54
CA ALA A 334 -3.92 -25.94 -6.58
C ALA A 334 -4.09 -27.32 -7.23
N GLU A 335 -4.31 -28.38 -6.44
CA GLU A 335 -4.59 -29.75 -6.91
C GLU A 335 -5.85 -29.83 -7.77
N SER A 336 -6.85 -29.00 -7.46
CA SER A 336 -8.08 -28.87 -8.25
C SER A 336 -7.93 -28.01 -9.50
N ASN A 337 -6.69 -27.58 -9.81
CA ASN A 337 -6.35 -26.66 -10.90
C ASN A 337 -7.15 -25.35 -10.87
N LYS A 338 -7.64 -24.95 -9.69
CA LYS A 338 -8.33 -23.67 -9.51
C LYS A 338 -7.32 -22.54 -9.33
N PRO A 339 -7.69 -21.30 -9.68
CA PRO A 339 -6.83 -20.14 -9.47
C PRO A 339 -6.39 -19.95 -8.01
N TYR A 340 -5.13 -19.57 -7.83
CA TYR A 340 -4.57 -19.11 -6.55
C TYR A 340 -3.41 -18.15 -6.81
N GLY A 341 -2.99 -17.40 -5.79
CA GLY A 341 -1.92 -16.44 -5.96
C GLY A 341 -1.41 -15.82 -4.68
N ALA A 342 -0.34 -15.05 -4.81
CA ALA A 342 0.29 -14.38 -3.69
C ALA A 342 1.09 -13.16 -4.13
N ILE A 343 1.26 -12.18 -3.25
CA ILE A 343 2.08 -10.99 -3.49
C ILE A 343 3.20 -10.87 -2.44
N CYS A 344 4.30 -10.23 -2.84
CA CYS A 344 5.37 -9.80 -1.94
C CYS A 344 6.10 -10.97 -1.27
N ALA A 345 6.01 -11.13 0.05
CA ALA A 345 6.71 -12.20 0.76
C ALA A 345 6.04 -13.56 0.56
N SER A 346 4.73 -13.60 0.34
CA SER A 346 3.95 -14.83 0.34
C SER A 346 4.29 -15.82 -0.79
N PRO A 347 4.65 -15.41 -2.02
CA PRO A 347 5.18 -16.33 -3.04
C PRO A 347 6.38 -17.15 -2.53
N ALA A 348 7.37 -16.50 -1.93
CA ALA A 348 8.58 -17.17 -1.46
C ALA A 348 8.43 -17.89 -0.10
N ILE A 349 7.63 -17.32 0.82
CA ILE A 349 7.51 -17.81 2.20
C ILE A 349 6.40 -18.86 2.36
N VAL A 350 5.38 -18.81 1.50
CA VAL A 350 4.25 -19.74 1.56
C VAL A 350 4.26 -20.65 0.34
N LEU A 351 4.16 -20.10 -0.88
CA LEU A 351 3.94 -20.92 -2.07
C LEU A 351 5.15 -21.81 -2.40
N GLU A 352 6.34 -21.22 -2.48
CA GLU A 352 7.59 -21.94 -2.72
C GLU A 352 7.86 -22.95 -1.61
N HIS A 353 7.80 -22.51 -0.34
CA HIS A 353 8.08 -23.34 0.83
C HIS A 353 7.22 -24.61 0.89
N HIS A 354 5.95 -24.51 0.49
CA HIS A 354 5.01 -25.63 0.48
C HIS A 354 4.92 -26.36 -0.86
N GLY A 355 5.82 -26.06 -1.80
CA GLY A 355 5.94 -26.74 -3.10
C GLY A 355 4.82 -26.42 -4.08
N LEU A 356 4.06 -25.34 -3.86
CA LEU A 356 2.97 -24.90 -4.73
C LEU A 356 3.51 -24.29 -6.04
N LEU A 357 4.77 -23.87 -6.10
CA LEU A 357 5.41 -23.31 -7.30
C LEU A 357 6.11 -24.35 -8.19
N LYS A 358 6.01 -25.64 -7.88
CA LYS A 358 6.67 -26.69 -8.68
C LYS A 358 6.19 -26.67 -10.13
N GLY A 359 7.13 -26.44 -11.06
CA GLY A 359 6.84 -26.37 -12.50
C GLY A 359 6.12 -25.09 -12.94
N LYS A 360 6.06 -24.07 -12.08
CA LYS A 360 5.47 -22.76 -12.36
C LYS A 360 6.54 -21.68 -12.30
N LYS A 361 6.33 -20.61 -13.05
CA LYS A 361 7.08 -19.35 -12.96
C LYS A 361 6.36 -18.41 -11.99
N ALA A 362 7.13 -17.72 -11.18
CA ALA A 362 6.62 -16.81 -10.17
C ALA A 362 7.50 -15.56 -10.05
N THR A 363 6.89 -14.50 -9.55
CA THR A 363 7.58 -13.32 -9.04
C THR A 363 7.33 -13.18 -7.54
N ALA A 364 8.17 -12.41 -6.86
CA ALA A 364 8.10 -12.21 -5.41
C ALA A 364 8.69 -10.86 -5.02
N PHE A 365 8.68 -10.57 -3.72
CA PHE A 365 9.42 -9.43 -3.18
C PHE A 365 10.89 -9.49 -3.59
N PRO A 366 11.51 -8.42 -4.11
CA PRO A 366 12.86 -8.46 -4.68
C PRO A 366 13.91 -9.13 -3.77
N ALA A 367 13.87 -8.84 -2.47
CA ALA A 367 14.83 -9.41 -1.50
C ALA A 367 14.58 -10.90 -1.18
N LEU A 368 13.50 -11.49 -1.69
CA LEU A 368 13.11 -12.88 -1.49
C LEU A 368 13.08 -13.68 -2.81
N CYS A 369 13.36 -13.06 -3.95
CA CYS A 369 13.41 -13.77 -5.25
C CYS A 369 14.47 -14.88 -5.27
N ASN A 370 15.56 -14.72 -4.51
CA ASN A 370 16.60 -15.75 -4.35
C ASN A 370 16.13 -17.01 -3.60
N LYS A 371 14.94 -16.99 -2.99
CA LYS A 371 14.33 -18.16 -2.36
C LYS A 371 13.48 -18.97 -3.32
N LEU A 372 13.11 -18.42 -4.49
CA LEU A 372 12.39 -19.15 -5.52
C LEU A 372 13.32 -20.19 -6.14
N ALA A 373 12.82 -21.40 -6.39
CA ALA A 373 13.60 -22.43 -7.08
C ALA A 373 13.95 -21.99 -8.52
N ASP A 374 13.08 -21.19 -9.13
CA ASP A 374 13.24 -20.65 -10.48
C ASP A 374 12.99 -19.13 -10.51
N PRO A 375 14.04 -18.31 -10.40
CA PRO A 375 13.91 -16.86 -10.39
C PRO A 375 13.84 -16.22 -11.78
N SER A 376 13.72 -16.99 -12.87
CA SER A 376 13.89 -16.47 -14.24
C SER A 376 12.86 -15.40 -14.63
N GLU A 377 11.68 -15.42 -14.02
CA GLU A 377 10.58 -14.49 -14.28
C GLU A 377 10.31 -13.53 -13.10
N SER A 378 11.26 -13.44 -12.15
CA SER A 378 11.08 -12.73 -10.88
C SER A 378 11.12 -11.20 -10.96
N GLU A 379 11.36 -10.65 -12.15
CA GLU A 379 11.35 -9.21 -12.40
C GLU A 379 9.98 -8.68 -12.86
N ASN A 380 9.10 -9.56 -13.33
CA ASN A 380 7.74 -9.19 -13.74
C ASN A 380 6.97 -8.57 -12.58
N ARG A 381 6.31 -7.43 -12.80
CA ARG A 381 5.50 -6.73 -11.78
C ARG A 381 4.28 -7.56 -11.37
N VAL A 382 3.60 -8.13 -12.36
CA VAL A 382 2.51 -9.09 -12.20
C VAL A 382 2.76 -10.22 -13.19
N LEU A 383 2.74 -11.46 -12.71
CA LEU A 383 2.97 -12.65 -13.50
C LEU A 383 1.84 -13.65 -13.29
N VAL A 384 1.23 -14.10 -14.38
CA VAL A 384 0.29 -15.22 -14.43
C VAL A 384 1.00 -16.40 -15.08
N ASP A 385 0.98 -17.57 -14.44
CA ASP A 385 1.39 -18.85 -15.03
C ASP A 385 0.26 -19.87 -14.88
N GLY A 386 -0.59 -19.95 -15.92
CA GLY A 386 -1.81 -20.74 -15.90
C GLY A 386 -2.79 -20.29 -14.80
N ASN A 387 -2.97 -21.11 -13.78
CA ASN A 387 -3.84 -20.83 -12.62
C ASN A 387 -3.12 -20.13 -11.45
N LEU A 388 -1.82 -19.86 -11.56
CA LEU A 388 -1.08 -19.10 -10.55
C LEU A 388 -0.99 -17.63 -10.96
N ILE A 389 -1.23 -16.70 -10.03
CA ILE A 389 -0.86 -15.29 -10.18
C ILE A 389 0.05 -14.81 -9.05
N THR A 390 1.13 -14.10 -9.37
CA THR A 390 2.05 -13.54 -8.38
C THR A 390 2.45 -12.10 -8.65
N SER A 391 2.86 -11.38 -7.61
CA SER A 391 3.31 -9.99 -7.72
C SER A 391 4.36 -9.63 -6.65
N ARG A 392 4.99 -8.45 -6.77
CA ARG A 392 6.26 -8.13 -6.10
C ARG A 392 6.15 -7.37 -4.78
N GLY A 393 5.23 -6.42 -4.62
CA GLY A 393 5.23 -5.58 -3.41
C GLY A 393 4.15 -4.52 -3.40
N PRO A 394 4.17 -3.61 -2.41
CA PRO A 394 3.06 -2.68 -2.20
C PRO A 394 2.73 -1.80 -3.41
N GLY A 395 3.75 -1.33 -4.12
CA GLY A 395 3.65 -0.52 -5.33
C GLY A 395 3.18 -1.29 -6.57
N THR A 396 3.11 -2.62 -6.54
CA THR A 396 2.49 -3.45 -7.58
C THR A 396 1.08 -3.93 -7.21
N SER A 397 0.57 -3.62 -6.01
CA SER A 397 -0.71 -4.16 -5.52
C SER A 397 -1.92 -3.80 -6.37
N MET A 398 -1.97 -2.56 -6.87
CA MET A 398 -3.06 -2.12 -7.75
C MET A 398 -3.02 -2.87 -9.08
N GLU A 399 -1.83 -3.03 -9.67
CA GLU A 399 -1.63 -3.79 -10.91
C GLU A 399 -1.98 -5.27 -10.70
N PHE A 400 -1.60 -5.84 -9.56
CA PHE A 400 -1.93 -7.21 -9.18
C PHE A 400 -3.45 -7.41 -9.06
N ALA A 401 -4.15 -6.52 -8.36
CA ALA A 401 -5.59 -6.58 -8.24
C ALA A 401 -6.29 -6.40 -9.60
N LEU A 402 -5.83 -5.47 -10.43
CA LEU A 402 -6.34 -5.27 -11.80
C LEU A 402 -6.06 -6.49 -12.69
N GLY A 403 -4.92 -7.15 -12.54
CA GLY A 403 -4.62 -8.40 -13.24
C GLY A 403 -5.56 -9.54 -12.84
N ILE A 404 -5.92 -9.64 -11.55
CA ILE A 404 -6.95 -10.57 -11.09
C ILE A 404 -8.31 -10.23 -11.71
N VAL A 405 -8.71 -8.95 -11.70
CA VAL A 405 -9.95 -8.50 -12.34
C VAL A 405 -9.95 -8.82 -13.84
N GLU A 406 -8.83 -8.64 -14.53
CA GLU A 406 -8.69 -8.96 -15.95
C GLU A 406 -8.87 -10.46 -16.21
N LYS A 407 -8.31 -11.33 -15.37
CA LYS A 407 -8.49 -12.78 -15.48
C LYS A 407 -9.91 -13.25 -15.17
N LEU A 408 -10.60 -12.59 -14.24
CA LEU A 408 -11.96 -12.96 -13.85
C LEU A 408 -13.02 -12.35 -14.77
N TYR A 409 -12.96 -11.04 -15.00
CA TYR A 409 -14.04 -10.26 -15.65
C TYR A 409 -13.66 -9.69 -17.01
N GLY A 410 -12.42 -9.90 -17.47
CA GLY A 410 -11.91 -9.39 -18.74
C GLY A 410 -11.25 -8.01 -18.63
N ARG A 411 -10.41 -7.72 -19.62
CA ARG A 411 -9.56 -6.51 -19.66
C ARG A 411 -10.35 -5.20 -19.62
N GLU A 412 -11.50 -5.14 -20.29
CA GLU A 412 -12.34 -3.93 -20.31
C GLU A 412 -12.82 -3.55 -18.91
N LYS A 413 -13.24 -4.53 -18.09
CA LYS A 413 -13.67 -4.26 -16.71
C LYS A 413 -12.50 -3.76 -15.86
N ALA A 414 -11.31 -4.33 -16.05
CA ALA A 414 -10.11 -3.88 -15.36
C ALA A 414 -9.73 -2.44 -15.76
N LYS A 415 -9.79 -2.07 -17.05
CA LYS A 415 -9.56 -0.69 -17.52
C LYS A 415 -10.58 0.30 -16.96
N GLU A 416 -11.86 -0.06 -16.92
CA GLU A 416 -12.91 0.75 -16.30
C GLU A 416 -12.58 1.05 -14.83
N LEU A 417 -12.21 0.01 -14.06
CA LEU A 417 -11.83 0.17 -12.66
C LEU A 417 -10.54 0.97 -12.48
N ALA A 418 -9.53 0.77 -13.32
CA ALA A 418 -8.30 1.54 -13.28
C ALA A 418 -8.57 3.04 -13.49
N LYS A 419 -9.43 3.38 -14.46
CA LYS A 419 -9.86 4.77 -14.71
C LYS A 419 -10.68 5.34 -13.55
N ALA A 420 -11.66 4.58 -13.03
CA ALA A 420 -12.51 5.01 -11.92
C ALA A 420 -11.71 5.30 -10.64
N ASN A 421 -10.59 4.60 -10.44
CA ASN A 421 -9.68 4.80 -9.32
C ASN A 421 -8.59 5.84 -9.60
N VAL A 422 -8.58 6.51 -10.76
CA VAL A 422 -7.52 7.48 -11.13
C VAL A 422 -6.12 6.82 -11.16
N PHE A 423 -6.07 5.55 -11.52
CA PHE A 423 -4.82 4.80 -11.67
C PHE A 423 -4.25 4.82 -13.09
N ALA A 424 -5.14 4.92 -14.08
CA ALA A 424 -4.82 4.98 -15.51
C ALA A 424 -4.52 6.41 -16.01
#